data_AF-A0A9E4ET89-F1
#
_entry.id   AF-A0A9E4ET89-F1
#
_cell.length_a   1.000
_cell.length_b   1.000
_cell.length_c   1.000
_cell.angle_alpha   90.00
_cell.angle_beta   90.00
_cell.angle_gamma   90.00
#
_symmetry.space_group_name_H-M   'P 1'
#
loop_
_entity.id
_entity.type
_entity.pdbx_description
1 polymer ?
#
loop_
_entity_poly.entity_id
_entity_poly.type
_entity_poly.pdbx_seq_one_letter_code
_entity_poly.pdbx_strand_id
1 'polypeptide(L)'
;MKTIICIGLLGCLLGAANVFTGAGPAIAQETAATAGDVTDPASLRAFVEYAKTQLDDIADAAELAVLWGSMRLEGDWKSGNTYLIILNSRGSVLFHADQPDAEGKTLRGIVDARRDSIGKNFLTEAAAGGGFIGYYWDDPAMEGDDSGHPKVAYATQFFSEVTDEDYILVGGYYQDLSDLPAGDPVSVPRPDVTAGDVVDRETLKAFVESALKAFSVALERIGLEKLTTIQEVFRVEGGHWKHGSIYAFVFTTGGYLVFHGAEPEREGRVINVDVEDANGVKIVQEIMKAAREGGGYVEYVWDDPTVDEDGDGELLGDTVGSFKVSYALLHTHLGEEYIIGAGIYRRGPDFDEDGAVNFSDFLLYLGDHPVFPGAGCRVRAQAHAQRSFNIGP
;
A
#
# COMPACT_ATOMS: atom_id res chain seq x y z
N MET A 1 -17.25 -67.72 -38.52
CA MET A 1 -17.17 -68.78 -37.51
C MET A 1 -17.30 -68.13 -36.14
N LYS A 2 -18.35 -68.49 -35.39
CA LYS A 2 -18.65 -68.42 -33.92
C LYS A 2 -17.91 -67.37 -33.06
N THR A 3 -18.58 -66.35 -32.48
CA THR A 3 -19.43 -66.30 -31.26
C THR A 3 -18.65 -65.89 -29.98
N ILE A 4 -18.95 -64.66 -29.52
CA ILE A 4 -19.16 -64.12 -28.15
C ILE A 4 -18.78 -64.98 -26.93
N ILE A 5 -18.19 -64.37 -25.89
CA ILE A 5 -18.62 -64.42 -24.47
C ILE A 5 -17.98 -63.26 -23.67
N CYS A 6 -18.84 -62.42 -23.08
CA CYS A 6 -18.54 -61.57 -21.91
C CYS A 6 -18.79 -62.39 -20.63
N ILE A 7 -17.93 -62.28 -19.62
CA ILE A 7 -18.25 -62.62 -18.22
C ILE A 7 -17.58 -61.58 -17.33
N GLY A 8 -18.40 -60.84 -16.57
CA GLY A 8 -17.95 -60.02 -15.44
C GLY A 8 -17.66 -60.88 -14.21
N LEU A 9 -16.83 -60.35 -13.31
CA LEU A 9 -16.67 -60.94 -11.98
C LEU A 9 -16.53 -59.83 -10.93
N LEU A 10 -17.59 -59.76 -10.14
CA LEU A 10 -17.72 -59.19 -8.81
C LEU A 10 -16.72 -59.91 -7.88
N GLY A 11 -15.93 -59.18 -7.09
CA GLY A 11 -14.94 -59.76 -6.18
C GLY A 11 -14.73 -58.93 -4.91
N CYS A 12 -15.52 -59.27 -3.89
CA CYS A 12 -15.36 -59.11 -2.44
C CYS A 12 -14.34 -58.13 -1.85
N LEU A 13 -14.88 -57.21 -1.03
CA LEU A 13 -14.25 -56.70 0.20
C LEU A 13 -13.82 -57.85 1.11
N LEU A 14 -12.59 -57.79 1.64
CA LEU A 14 -12.23 -58.23 2.99
C LEU A 14 -10.84 -57.71 3.34
N GLY A 15 -10.71 -57.25 4.58
CA GLY A 15 -9.66 -56.36 5.05
C GLY A 15 -8.28 -56.98 5.26
N ALA A 16 -7.29 -56.10 5.22
CA ALA A 16 -6.04 -56.28 5.95
C ALA A 16 -5.73 -54.94 6.62
N ALA A 17 -5.93 -54.89 7.94
CA ALA A 17 -5.44 -53.82 8.78
C ALA A 17 -3.92 -53.94 8.85
N ASN A 18 -3.20 -53.02 8.19
CA ASN A 18 -1.77 -52.84 8.45
C ASN A 18 -1.63 -51.78 9.54
N VAL A 19 -1.40 -52.26 10.75
CA VAL A 19 -0.89 -51.46 11.86
C VAL A 19 0.59 -51.17 11.56
N PHE A 20 0.87 -50.03 10.95
CA PHE A 20 2.22 -49.46 10.96
C PHE A 20 2.44 -48.82 12.33
N THR A 21 3.07 -49.56 13.23
CA THR A 21 3.71 -49.00 14.43
C THR A 21 5.10 -48.52 14.03
N GLY A 22 5.15 -47.30 13.53
CA GLY A 22 6.38 -46.55 13.32
C GLY A 22 6.22 -45.18 13.95
N ALA A 23 6.39 -45.10 15.27
CA ALA A 23 6.57 -43.82 15.95
C ALA A 23 7.95 -43.27 15.55
N GLY A 24 8.03 -42.59 14.42
CA GLY A 24 9.07 -41.58 14.22
C GLY A 24 8.86 -40.47 15.26
N PRO A 25 9.91 -39.71 15.63
CA PRO A 25 9.70 -38.56 16.51
C PRO A 25 8.67 -37.66 15.83
N ALA A 26 7.54 -37.46 16.49
CA ALA A 26 6.67 -36.35 16.14
C ALA A 26 7.54 -35.11 16.27
N ILE A 27 7.88 -34.49 15.14
CA ILE A 27 8.36 -33.12 15.15
C ILE A 27 7.21 -32.35 15.81
N ALA A 28 7.43 -31.92 17.05
CA ALA A 28 6.45 -31.10 17.74
C ALA A 28 6.24 -29.88 16.86
N GLN A 29 5.05 -29.76 16.29
CA GLN A 29 4.61 -28.53 15.66
C GLN A 29 4.73 -27.46 16.76
N GLU A 30 5.69 -26.54 16.60
CA GLU A 30 5.82 -25.40 17.50
C GLU A 30 4.44 -24.76 17.62
N THR A 31 3.98 -24.57 18.86
CA THR A 31 2.68 -23.98 19.13
C THR A 31 2.62 -22.61 18.48
N ALA A 32 1.60 -22.38 17.65
CA ALA A 32 1.31 -21.08 17.07
C ALA A 32 1.28 -20.02 18.18
N ALA A 33 2.28 -19.14 18.19
CA ALA A 33 2.37 -18.02 19.12
C ALA A 33 1.92 -16.76 18.39
N THR A 34 0.98 -16.03 18.98
CA THR A 34 0.49 -14.75 18.45
C THR A 34 1.28 -13.57 18.99
N ALA A 35 1.11 -12.39 18.39
CA ALA A 35 1.70 -11.15 18.88
C ALA A 35 1.33 -10.85 20.36
N GLY A 36 0.11 -11.22 20.77
CA GLY A 36 -0.35 -11.06 22.16
C GLY A 36 0.28 -12.04 23.15
N ASP A 37 0.88 -13.13 22.68
CA ASP A 37 1.55 -14.12 23.53
C ASP A 37 3.00 -13.73 23.85
N VAL A 38 3.54 -12.72 23.16
CA VAL A 38 4.95 -12.29 23.30
C VAL A 38 5.15 -11.57 24.63
N THR A 39 5.88 -12.22 25.53
CA THR A 39 6.19 -11.69 26.88
C THR A 39 7.67 -11.81 27.24
N ASP A 40 8.45 -12.56 26.46
CA ASP A 40 9.87 -12.80 26.65
C ASP A 40 10.57 -13.15 25.31
N PRO A 41 11.91 -13.27 25.27
CA PRO A 41 12.61 -13.62 24.03
C PRO A 41 12.18 -14.97 23.43
N ALA A 42 11.83 -15.97 24.24
CA ALA A 42 11.46 -17.29 23.73
C ALA A 42 10.12 -17.24 23.00
N SER A 43 9.13 -16.57 23.57
CA SER A 43 7.82 -16.31 22.95
C SER A 43 7.93 -15.37 21.74
N LEU A 44 8.83 -14.37 21.75
CA LEU A 44 9.13 -13.55 20.58
C LEU A 44 9.64 -14.39 19.41
N ARG A 45 10.62 -15.28 19.66
CA ARG A 45 11.11 -16.19 18.62
C ARG A 45 10.00 -17.09 18.11
N ALA A 46 9.22 -17.70 18.99
CA ALA A 46 8.11 -18.56 18.59
C ALA A 46 7.09 -17.82 17.71
N PHE A 47 6.77 -16.57 18.03
CA PHE A 47 5.89 -15.71 17.23
C PHE A 47 6.46 -15.46 15.82
N VAL A 48 7.72 -15.04 15.72
CA VAL A 48 8.35 -14.74 14.42
C VAL A 48 8.55 -16.01 13.58
N GLU A 49 8.96 -17.12 14.18
CA GLU A 49 9.09 -18.41 13.48
C GLU A 49 7.72 -18.95 13.05
N TYR A 50 6.67 -18.76 13.85
CA TYR A 50 5.31 -19.11 13.44
C TYR A 50 4.87 -18.28 12.23
N ALA A 51 5.06 -16.96 12.26
CA ALA A 51 4.79 -16.09 11.11
C ALA A 51 5.58 -16.52 9.86
N LYS A 52 6.87 -16.86 10.01
CA LYS A 52 7.71 -17.41 8.95
C LYS A 52 7.09 -18.67 8.34
N THR A 53 6.60 -19.61 9.14
CA THR A 53 5.97 -20.84 8.60
C THR A 53 4.74 -20.53 7.75
N GLN A 54 3.94 -19.53 8.14
CA GLN A 54 2.77 -19.12 7.33
C GLN A 54 3.19 -18.47 6.01
N LEU A 55 4.27 -17.69 6.02
CA LEU A 55 4.80 -17.04 4.82
C LEU A 55 5.48 -18.04 3.86
N ASP A 56 6.21 -19.03 4.39
CA ASP A 56 6.87 -20.09 3.61
C ASP A 56 5.85 -20.97 2.86
N ASP A 57 4.65 -21.18 3.43
CA ASP A 57 3.63 -22.07 2.88
C ASP A 57 2.74 -21.42 1.79
N ILE A 58 2.82 -20.11 1.59
CA ILE A 58 1.97 -19.37 0.63
C ILE A 58 2.60 -19.36 -0.76
N ALA A 59 1.89 -19.93 -1.72
CA ALA A 59 2.25 -19.93 -3.14
C ALA A 59 1.29 -19.11 -4.03
N ASP A 60 0.22 -18.55 -3.45
CA ASP A 60 -0.77 -17.74 -4.16
C ASP A 60 -0.68 -16.26 -3.75
N ALA A 61 -0.66 -15.37 -4.74
CA ALA A 61 -0.49 -13.93 -4.50
C ALA A 61 -1.70 -13.30 -3.79
N ALA A 62 -2.92 -13.80 -4.00
CA ALA A 62 -4.11 -13.30 -3.31
C ALA A 62 -4.14 -13.77 -1.84
N GLU A 63 -3.66 -14.99 -1.55
CA GLU A 63 -3.48 -15.45 -0.17
C GLU A 63 -2.42 -14.62 0.58
N LEU A 64 -1.28 -14.33 -0.07
CA LEU A 64 -0.23 -13.47 0.50
C LEU A 64 -0.77 -12.08 0.84
N ALA A 65 -1.53 -11.50 -0.08
CA ALA A 65 -2.22 -10.23 0.08
C ALA A 65 -3.14 -10.18 1.29
N VAL A 66 -3.95 -11.23 1.49
CA VAL A 66 -4.86 -11.34 2.64
C VAL A 66 -4.06 -11.43 3.94
N LEU A 67 -2.99 -12.24 3.97
CA LEU A 67 -2.13 -12.36 5.14
C LEU A 67 -1.47 -11.01 5.48
N TRP A 68 -0.86 -10.33 4.50
CA TRP A 68 -0.28 -8.99 4.69
C TRP A 68 -1.30 -7.98 5.21
N GLY A 69 -2.51 -7.97 4.65
CA GLY A 69 -3.59 -7.12 5.13
C GLY A 69 -3.93 -7.38 6.61
N SER A 70 -3.97 -8.65 7.02
CA SER A 70 -4.20 -9.04 8.42
C SER A 70 -3.04 -8.64 9.35
N MET A 71 -1.80 -8.62 8.86
CA MET A 71 -0.62 -8.27 9.65
C MET A 71 -0.60 -6.80 10.11
N ARG A 72 -1.40 -5.92 9.48
CA ARG A 72 -1.55 -4.52 9.90
C ARG A 72 -2.65 -4.30 10.93
N LEU A 73 -3.51 -5.28 11.16
CA LEU A 73 -4.66 -5.18 12.05
C LEU A 73 -4.32 -5.82 13.40
N GLU A 74 -4.81 -5.22 14.49
CA GLU A 74 -4.75 -5.84 15.82
C GLU A 74 -5.33 -7.26 15.78
N GLY A 75 -4.57 -8.23 16.30
CA GLY A 75 -4.88 -9.66 16.19
C GLY A 75 -3.64 -10.53 16.31
N ASP A 76 -3.65 -11.66 15.61
CA ASP A 76 -2.61 -12.70 15.75
C ASP A 76 -1.20 -12.19 15.40
N TRP A 77 -1.10 -11.18 14.54
CA TRP A 77 0.16 -10.67 14.00
C TRP A 77 0.56 -9.29 14.52
N LYS A 78 -0.34 -8.61 15.23
CA LYS A 78 -0.11 -7.28 15.79
C LYS A 78 -0.83 -7.14 17.12
N SER A 79 -0.10 -6.77 18.15
CA SER A 79 -0.63 -6.42 19.46
C SER A 79 0.16 -5.27 20.05
N GLY A 80 -0.39 -4.05 19.97
CA GLY A 80 0.34 -2.85 20.35
C GLY A 80 1.69 -2.75 19.63
N ASN A 81 2.79 -2.67 20.39
CA ASN A 81 4.15 -2.54 19.85
C ASN A 81 4.79 -3.89 19.43
N THR A 82 4.05 -5.00 19.54
CA THR A 82 4.50 -6.29 19.01
C THR A 82 3.89 -6.49 17.62
N TYR A 83 4.73 -6.42 16.60
CA TYR A 83 4.32 -6.60 15.20
C TYR A 83 5.48 -7.06 14.33
N LEU A 84 5.20 -7.27 13.04
CA LEU A 84 6.14 -7.76 12.05
C LEU A 84 6.59 -6.67 11.06
N ILE A 85 7.84 -6.79 10.63
CA ILE A 85 8.45 -6.00 9.55
C ILE A 85 9.10 -6.98 8.58
N ILE A 86 8.92 -6.75 7.28
CA ILE A 86 9.57 -7.53 6.23
C ILE A 86 10.57 -6.63 5.51
N LEU A 87 11.81 -7.08 5.41
CA LEU A 87 12.87 -6.41 4.66
C LEU A 87 13.29 -7.27 3.48
N ASN A 88 13.70 -6.63 2.39
CA ASN A 88 14.41 -7.34 1.32
C ASN A 88 15.86 -7.67 1.73
N SER A 89 16.56 -8.45 0.91
CA SER A 89 17.97 -8.81 1.13
C SER A 89 18.95 -7.63 1.17
N ARG A 90 18.52 -6.45 0.71
CA ARG A 90 19.25 -5.18 0.79
C ARG A 90 18.87 -4.36 2.02
N GLY A 91 18.00 -4.84 2.91
CA GLY A 91 17.56 -4.12 4.10
C GLY A 91 16.67 -2.90 3.81
N SER A 92 16.02 -2.83 2.65
CA SER A 92 14.88 -1.92 2.46
C SER A 92 13.63 -2.50 3.10
N VAL A 93 12.78 -1.65 3.66
CA VAL A 93 11.49 -2.03 4.24
C VAL A 93 10.51 -2.31 3.11
N LEU A 94 10.07 -3.56 3.01
CA LEU A 94 9.03 -3.99 2.09
C LEU A 94 7.65 -3.83 2.73
N PHE A 95 7.52 -4.24 3.99
CA PHE A 95 6.26 -4.19 4.73
C PHE A 95 6.55 -3.77 6.16
N HIS A 96 5.72 -2.87 6.68
CA HIS A 96 5.78 -2.48 8.09
C HIS A 96 4.38 -2.44 8.70
N ALA A 97 4.09 -3.33 9.64
CA ALA A 97 2.75 -3.48 10.21
C ALA A 97 2.18 -2.21 10.90
N ASP A 98 3.03 -1.36 11.46
CA ASP A 98 2.62 -0.19 12.24
C ASP A 98 2.84 1.19 11.58
N GLN A 99 4.01 1.41 10.95
CA GLN A 99 4.40 2.61 10.22
C GLN A 99 4.55 2.33 8.70
N PRO A 100 3.46 2.27 7.92
CA PRO A 100 3.50 2.02 6.48
C PRO A 100 4.33 3.04 5.68
N ASP A 101 4.51 4.25 6.20
CA ASP A 101 5.34 5.29 5.59
C ASP A 101 6.84 4.95 5.59
N ALA A 102 7.28 3.97 6.39
CA ALA A 102 8.63 3.41 6.34
C ALA A 102 8.90 2.57 5.08
N GLU A 103 7.86 2.14 4.36
CA GLU A 103 8.00 1.27 3.19
C GLU A 103 8.69 1.98 2.02
N GLY A 104 9.67 1.31 1.41
CA GLY A 104 10.57 1.90 0.42
C GLY A 104 11.77 2.64 0.98
N LYS A 105 11.84 2.85 2.30
CA LYS A 105 13.02 3.38 3.00
C LYS A 105 13.97 2.25 3.42
N THR A 106 15.20 2.57 3.82
CA THR A 106 16.18 1.55 4.27
C THR A 106 16.47 1.62 5.75
N LEU A 107 16.47 0.44 6.40
CA LEU A 107 16.92 0.28 7.78
C LEU A 107 18.43 0.12 7.91
N ARG A 108 19.20 -0.09 6.84
CA ARG A 108 20.65 -0.43 6.93
C ARG A 108 21.48 0.56 7.76
N GLY A 109 21.09 1.83 7.74
CA GLY A 109 21.78 2.90 8.44
C GLY A 109 21.33 3.11 9.89
N ILE A 110 20.25 2.45 10.34
CA ILE A 110 19.69 2.72 11.66
C ILE A 110 20.60 2.20 12.77
N VAL A 111 20.73 3.02 13.80
CA VAL A 111 21.50 2.75 15.00
C VAL A 111 20.66 2.99 16.25
N ASP A 112 20.99 2.33 17.35
CA ASP A 112 20.38 2.62 18.64
C ASP A 112 21.00 3.87 19.31
N ALA A 113 20.51 4.25 20.50
CA ALA A 113 21.02 5.39 21.27
C ALA A 113 22.54 5.30 21.60
N ARG A 114 23.13 4.09 21.55
CA ARG A 114 24.55 3.83 21.80
C ARG A 114 25.37 3.78 20.51
N ARG A 115 24.73 4.02 19.36
CA ARG A 115 25.27 3.97 18.00
C ARG A 115 25.58 2.54 17.52
N ASP A 116 24.98 1.52 18.11
CA ASP A 116 25.09 0.14 17.63
C ASP A 116 24.23 -0.03 16.36
N SER A 117 24.77 -0.65 15.32
CA SER A 117 24.12 -0.78 14.00
C SER A 117 23.01 -1.84 13.97
N ILE A 118 21.79 -1.45 14.33
CA ILE A 118 20.64 -2.36 14.41
C ILE A 118 20.26 -2.91 13.04
N GLY A 119 20.18 -2.04 12.03
CA GLY A 119 19.80 -2.45 10.68
C GLY A 119 20.72 -3.51 10.08
N LYS A 120 22.04 -3.36 10.24
CA LYS A 120 23.02 -4.35 9.76
C LYS A 120 22.94 -5.66 10.55
N ASN A 121 22.61 -5.60 11.83
CA ASN A 121 22.47 -6.78 12.66
C ASN A 121 21.29 -7.64 12.20
N PHE A 122 20.17 -7.05 11.75
CA PHE A 122 19.08 -7.82 11.13
C PHE A 122 19.54 -8.68 9.96
N LEU A 123 20.28 -8.09 9.01
CA LEU A 123 20.81 -8.83 7.86
C LEU A 123 21.79 -9.93 8.29
N THR A 124 22.61 -9.64 9.30
CA THR A 124 23.64 -10.57 9.78
C THR A 124 23.02 -11.79 10.47
N GLU A 125 22.09 -11.56 11.40
CA GLU A 125 21.43 -12.63 12.15
C GLU A 125 20.50 -13.45 11.24
N ALA A 126 19.75 -12.82 10.34
CA ALA A 126 18.91 -13.53 9.38
C ALA A 126 19.75 -14.45 8.47
N ALA A 127 20.87 -13.96 7.94
CA ALA A 127 21.79 -14.76 7.12
C ALA A 127 22.47 -15.91 7.91
N ALA A 128 22.50 -15.83 9.24
CA ALA A 128 22.98 -16.89 10.12
C ALA A 128 21.92 -17.95 10.46
N GLY A 129 20.70 -17.83 9.92
CA GLY A 129 19.57 -18.73 10.21
C GLY A 129 18.65 -18.24 11.32
N GLY A 130 18.79 -16.98 11.73
CA GLY A 130 17.94 -16.32 12.70
C GLY A 130 18.64 -16.02 14.04
N GLY A 131 18.30 -14.89 14.65
CA GLY A 131 18.96 -14.45 15.88
C GLY A 131 18.29 -13.26 16.56
N PHE A 132 18.67 -13.05 17.83
CA PHE A 132 18.18 -11.93 18.64
C PHE A 132 19.10 -10.71 18.51
N ILE A 133 18.50 -9.54 18.35
CA ILE A 133 19.17 -8.25 18.29
C ILE A 133 18.71 -7.44 19.50
N GLY A 134 19.62 -7.22 20.45
CA GLY A 134 19.40 -6.29 21.56
C GLY A 134 19.63 -4.84 21.10
N TYR A 135 18.74 -3.94 21.48
CA TYR A 135 18.84 -2.51 21.16
C TYR A 135 18.29 -1.65 22.29
N TYR A 136 18.61 -0.35 22.27
CA TYR A 136 18.16 0.61 23.26
C TYR A 136 17.31 1.68 22.56
N TRP A 137 16.10 1.87 23.06
CA TRP A 137 15.17 2.87 22.53
C TRP A 137 14.49 3.58 23.68
N ASP A 138 14.61 4.91 23.66
CA ASP A 138 13.87 5.83 24.52
C ASP A 138 12.51 6.05 23.88
N ASP A 139 11.47 5.47 24.49
CA ASP A 139 10.11 5.61 24.00
C ASP A 139 9.52 6.93 24.52
N PRO A 140 9.35 7.95 23.68
CA PRO A 140 8.86 9.26 24.13
C PRO A 140 7.43 9.22 24.71
N ALA A 141 6.69 8.11 24.48
CA ALA A 141 5.39 7.89 25.09
C ALA A 141 5.48 7.37 26.55
N MET A 142 6.67 7.05 27.06
CA MET A 142 6.91 6.62 28.45
C MET A 142 7.60 7.73 29.26
N GLU A 143 6.89 8.31 30.23
CA GLU A 143 7.48 9.31 31.14
C GLU A 143 8.62 8.71 31.99
N GLY A 144 9.82 9.32 31.90
CA GLY A 144 10.98 8.98 32.73
C GLY A 144 11.99 8.02 32.09
N ASP A 145 11.92 7.75 30.79
CA ASP A 145 12.85 6.88 30.03
C ASP A 145 14.12 7.62 29.54
N ASP A 146 14.79 8.39 30.40
CA ASP A 146 15.94 9.23 30.00
C ASP A 146 17.23 8.43 29.60
N SER A 147 17.14 7.10 29.44
CA SER A 147 18.30 6.23 29.17
C SER A 147 18.10 5.17 28.08
N GLY A 148 16.91 5.10 27.48
CA GLY A 148 16.53 4.07 26.51
C GLY A 148 16.41 2.70 27.16
N HIS A 149 15.21 2.15 27.23
CA HIS A 149 15.03 0.81 27.78
C HIS A 149 15.64 -0.26 26.86
N PRO A 150 16.27 -1.31 27.43
CA PRO A 150 16.74 -2.44 26.66
C PRO A 150 15.54 -3.17 26.03
N LYS A 151 15.56 -3.27 24.72
CA LYS A 151 14.57 -4.00 23.92
C LYS A 151 15.27 -5.12 23.15
N VAL A 152 14.48 -6.06 22.67
CA VAL A 152 14.95 -7.20 21.88
C VAL A 152 14.07 -7.37 20.66
N ALA A 153 14.71 -7.50 19.51
CA ALA A 153 14.09 -7.94 18.28
C ALA A 153 14.59 -9.34 17.93
N TYR A 154 13.83 -10.07 17.14
CA TYR A 154 14.27 -11.31 16.52
C TYR A 154 14.13 -11.18 15.01
N ALA A 155 15.18 -11.55 14.29
CA ALA A 155 15.19 -11.56 12.83
C ALA A 155 15.49 -12.96 12.32
N THR A 156 14.80 -13.38 11.26
CA THR A 156 15.01 -14.64 10.55
C THR A 156 14.83 -14.44 9.06
N GLN A 157 15.24 -15.41 8.25
CA GLN A 157 15.10 -15.38 6.79
C GLN A 157 14.00 -16.36 6.35
N PHE A 158 13.18 -15.97 5.39
CA PHE A 158 12.18 -16.84 4.77
C PHE A 158 12.21 -16.70 3.24
N PHE A 159 11.74 -17.73 2.54
CA PHE A 159 11.66 -17.73 1.08
C PHE A 159 10.20 -17.62 0.67
N SER A 160 9.87 -16.71 -0.23
CA SER A 160 8.50 -16.56 -0.73
C SER A 160 8.34 -17.30 -2.06
N GLU A 161 7.49 -18.32 -2.11
CA GLU A 161 7.14 -19.02 -3.35
C GLU A 161 6.38 -18.11 -4.34
N VAL A 162 5.66 -17.11 -3.84
CA VAL A 162 4.97 -16.10 -4.67
C VAL A 162 5.96 -15.24 -5.44
N THR A 163 7.12 -14.96 -4.85
CA THR A 163 8.10 -14.04 -5.43
C THR A 163 9.44 -14.69 -5.80
N ASP A 164 9.64 -15.99 -5.56
CA ASP A 164 10.94 -16.66 -5.81
C ASP A 164 12.14 -15.90 -5.21
N GLU A 165 11.98 -15.27 -4.03
CA GLU A 165 12.99 -14.44 -3.38
C GLU A 165 13.09 -14.69 -1.86
N ASP A 166 14.28 -14.38 -1.33
CA ASP A 166 14.59 -14.39 0.09
C ASP A 166 14.30 -13.04 0.76
N TYR A 167 13.59 -13.09 1.88
CA TYR A 167 13.29 -11.92 2.71
C TYR A 167 13.74 -12.11 4.15
N ILE A 168 13.87 -10.99 4.85
CA ILE A 168 14.15 -10.95 6.28
C ILE A 168 12.85 -10.58 7.00
N LEU A 169 12.40 -11.45 7.89
CA LEU A 169 11.29 -11.20 8.79
C LEU A 169 11.83 -10.76 10.15
N VAL A 170 11.34 -9.63 10.64
CA VAL A 170 11.73 -9.05 11.93
C VAL A 170 10.49 -8.89 12.80
N GLY A 171 10.58 -9.28 14.08
CA GLY A 171 9.58 -8.99 15.09
C GLY A 171 10.19 -8.39 16.36
N GLY A 172 9.40 -7.61 17.10
CA GLY A 172 9.84 -6.97 18.36
C GLY A 172 10.75 -5.73 18.18
N TYR A 173 10.89 -5.24 16.95
CA TYR A 173 11.58 -3.99 16.67
C TYR A 173 10.58 -2.83 16.62
N TYR A 174 10.79 -1.82 17.47
CA TYR A 174 10.00 -0.61 17.55
C TYR A 174 10.93 0.58 17.82
N GLN A 175 11.11 1.43 16.80
CA GLN A 175 11.74 2.75 16.88
C GLN A 175 10.93 3.70 16.00
N ASP A 176 11.11 5.02 16.17
CA ASP A 176 10.63 6.01 15.22
C ASP A 176 11.41 5.88 13.89
N LEU A 177 10.69 5.67 12.79
CA LEU A 177 11.24 5.49 11.44
C LEU A 177 10.87 6.63 10.48
N SER A 178 10.27 7.72 10.97
CA SER A 178 9.81 8.82 10.11
C SER A 178 10.96 9.41 9.27
N ASP A 179 12.17 9.50 9.84
CA ASP A 179 13.36 10.10 9.23
C ASP A 179 14.25 9.13 8.43
N LEU A 180 13.78 7.92 8.13
CA LEU A 180 14.60 6.98 7.36
C LEU A 180 14.92 7.52 5.94
N PRO A 181 16.13 7.29 5.43
CA PRO A 181 16.45 7.60 4.05
C PRO A 181 15.77 6.61 3.09
N ALA A 182 15.49 7.05 1.86
CA ALA A 182 15.06 6.17 0.79
C ALA A 182 16.03 4.98 0.60
N GLY A 183 15.50 3.83 0.21
CA GLY A 183 16.30 2.65 -0.09
C GLY A 183 17.25 2.83 -1.27
N ASP A 184 18.15 1.85 -1.48
CA ASP A 184 19.05 1.87 -2.62
C ASP A 184 18.23 1.92 -3.93
N PRO A 185 18.44 2.91 -4.82
CA PRO A 185 17.61 3.11 -5.99
C PRO A 185 17.70 1.90 -6.90
N VAL A 186 16.56 1.24 -7.11
CA VAL A 186 16.46 0.20 -8.12
C VAL A 186 16.26 0.86 -9.48
N SER A 187 16.99 0.40 -10.50
CA SER A 187 16.96 1.00 -11.83
C SER A 187 15.68 0.59 -12.60
N VAL A 188 14.56 1.26 -12.33
CA VAL A 188 13.43 1.28 -13.26
C VAL A 188 13.71 2.27 -14.41
N PRO A 189 13.17 2.05 -15.62
CA PRO A 189 13.29 3.03 -16.70
C PRO A 189 12.79 4.40 -16.23
N ARG A 190 13.61 5.44 -16.35
CA ARG A 190 13.17 6.82 -16.02
C ARG A 190 12.03 7.22 -16.96
N PRO A 191 10.98 7.91 -16.47
CA PRO A 191 9.93 8.42 -17.34
C PRO A 191 10.40 9.63 -18.15
N ASP A 192 9.80 9.83 -19.32
CA ASP A 192 10.06 11.01 -20.15
C ASP A 192 9.48 12.29 -19.50
N VAL A 193 8.39 12.15 -18.75
CA VAL A 193 7.76 13.18 -17.91
C VAL A 193 7.82 12.68 -16.47
N THR A 194 8.50 13.39 -15.58
CA THR A 194 8.54 13.02 -14.15
C THR A 194 7.29 13.50 -13.42
N ALA A 195 7.03 13.01 -12.21
CA ALA A 195 5.91 13.47 -11.39
C ALA A 195 5.92 15.00 -11.16
N GLY A 196 7.09 15.61 -11.00
CA GLY A 196 7.22 17.07 -10.87
C GLY A 196 7.00 17.86 -12.17
N ASP A 197 6.98 17.19 -13.33
CA ASP A 197 6.69 17.80 -14.63
C ASP A 197 5.19 17.74 -14.99
N VAL A 198 4.37 17.02 -14.21
CA VAL A 198 2.94 16.85 -14.47
C VAL A 198 2.17 18.09 -14.04
N VAL A 199 1.66 18.85 -15.01
CA VAL A 199 0.94 20.11 -14.78
C VAL A 199 -0.38 20.21 -15.55
N ASP A 200 -0.60 19.33 -16.51
CA ASP A 200 -1.77 19.33 -17.38
C ASP A 200 -2.14 17.91 -17.84
N ARG A 201 -3.17 17.80 -18.69
CA ARG A 201 -3.64 16.51 -19.19
C ARG A 201 -2.58 15.80 -20.05
N GLU A 202 -1.88 16.54 -20.91
CA GLU A 202 -0.92 15.95 -21.85
C GLU A 202 0.27 15.35 -21.10
N THR A 203 0.83 16.10 -20.14
CA THR A 203 1.90 15.64 -19.25
C THR A 203 1.43 14.51 -18.33
N LEU A 204 0.20 14.56 -17.80
CA LEU A 204 -0.39 13.46 -17.01
C LEU A 204 -0.49 12.16 -17.82
N LYS A 205 -1.00 12.22 -19.04
CA LYS A 205 -1.08 11.04 -19.91
C LYS A 205 0.30 10.46 -20.18
N ALA A 206 1.29 11.29 -20.55
CA ALA A 206 2.65 10.84 -20.80
C ALA A 206 3.32 10.21 -19.56
N PHE A 207 3.04 10.76 -18.38
CA PHE A 207 3.46 10.20 -17.10
C PHE A 207 2.87 8.80 -16.87
N VAL A 208 1.54 8.63 -17.06
CA VAL A 208 0.86 7.33 -16.87
C VAL A 208 1.30 6.29 -17.90
N GLU A 209 1.54 6.68 -19.16
CA GLU A 209 2.12 5.80 -20.18
C GLU A 209 3.54 5.33 -19.79
N SER A 210 4.35 6.22 -19.22
CA SER A 210 5.67 5.87 -18.70
C SER A 210 5.58 4.95 -17.48
N ALA A 211 4.62 5.22 -16.57
CA ALA A 211 4.37 4.40 -15.39
C ALA A 211 3.93 2.99 -15.79
N LEU A 212 3.00 2.88 -16.73
CA LEU A 212 2.60 1.60 -17.33
C LEU A 212 3.81 0.88 -17.91
N LYS A 213 4.63 1.55 -18.72
CA LYS A 213 5.83 0.93 -19.30
C LYS A 213 6.80 0.41 -18.24
N ALA A 214 7.06 1.19 -17.19
CA ALA A 214 7.92 0.77 -16.10
C ALA A 214 7.33 -0.43 -15.33
N PHE A 215 6.02 -0.40 -15.08
CA PHE A 215 5.27 -1.48 -14.45
C PHE A 215 5.32 -2.77 -15.29
N SER A 216 4.96 -2.68 -16.58
CA SER A 216 5.00 -3.80 -17.53
C SER A 216 6.41 -4.36 -17.69
N VAL A 217 7.43 -3.52 -17.80
CA VAL A 217 8.83 -3.96 -17.91
C VAL A 217 9.25 -4.76 -16.69
N ALA A 218 8.85 -4.35 -15.48
CA ALA A 218 9.15 -5.11 -14.28
C ALA A 218 8.41 -6.44 -14.26
N LEU A 219 7.10 -6.45 -14.55
CA LEU A 219 6.30 -7.67 -14.63
C LEU A 219 6.85 -8.66 -15.68
N GLU A 220 7.20 -8.17 -16.88
CA GLU A 220 7.65 -9.01 -18.00
C GLU A 220 9.07 -9.55 -17.82
N ARG A 221 9.99 -8.76 -17.27
CA ARG A 221 11.41 -9.14 -17.16
C ARG A 221 11.72 -9.85 -15.85
N ILE A 222 10.91 -9.61 -14.82
CA ILE A 222 11.29 -9.89 -13.44
C ILE A 222 10.11 -10.18 -12.51
N GLY A 223 8.93 -10.50 -13.05
CA GLY A 223 7.76 -11.01 -12.32
C GLY A 223 7.21 -10.13 -11.18
N LEU A 224 6.20 -10.65 -10.46
CA LEU A 224 5.55 -9.95 -9.32
C LEU A 224 6.55 -9.66 -8.19
N GLU A 225 7.66 -10.38 -8.15
CA GLU A 225 8.70 -10.31 -7.14
C GLU A 225 9.45 -8.99 -7.06
N LYS A 226 9.61 -8.31 -8.21
CA LYS A 226 10.17 -6.95 -8.28
C LYS A 226 9.10 -5.88 -8.41
N LEU A 227 7.82 -6.20 -8.16
CA LEU A 227 6.83 -5.16 -7.86
C LEU A 227 7.25 -4.36 -6.65
N THR A 228 7.78 -5.02 -5.63
CA THR A 228 8.34 -4.40 -4.42
C THR A 228 9.30 -3.28 -4.79
N THR A 229 10.24 -3.56 -5.68
CA THR A 229 11.18 -2.62 -6.31
C THR A 229 10.49 -1.43 -7.00
N ILE A 230 9.39 -1.65 -7.72
CA ILE A 230 8.60 -0.56 -8.33
C ILE A 230 7.95 0.26 -7.23
N GLN A 231 7.34 -0.38 -6.23
CA GLN A 231 6.69 0.28 -5.11
C GLN A 231 7.69 1.18 -4.36
N GLU A 232 8.91 0.69 -4.10
CA GLU A 232 9.99 1.48 -3.48
C GLU A 232 10.26 2.76 -4.29
N VAL A 233 10.44 2.65 -5.60
CA VAL A 233 10.82 3.79 -6.46
C VAL A 233 9.64 4.72 -6.76
N PHE A 234 8.42 4.19 -6.80
CA PHE A 234 7.20 4.94 -7.07
C PHE A 234 6.67 5.70 -5.85
N ARG A 235 7.23 5.46 -4.66
CA ARG A 235 6.89 6.17 -3.41
C ARG A 235 7.89 7.24 -2.99
N VAL A 236 9.05 7.34 -3.64
CA VAL A 236 10.08 8.32 -3.24
C VAL A 236 9.58 9.75 -3.50
N GLU A 237 9.29 10.48 -2.43
CA GLU A 237 8.89 11.89 -2.51
C GLU A 237 10.00 12.74 -3.14
N GLY A 238 9.63 13.66 -4.03
CA GLY A 238 10.58 14.41 -4.86
C GLY A 238 11.32 13.56 -5.92
N GLY A 239 10.96 12.28 -6.06
CA GLY A 239 11.51 11.35 -7.04
C GLY A 239 10.90 11.53 -8.43
N HIS A 240 11.24 10.62 -9.34
CA HIS A 240 10.72 10.67 -10.72
C HIS A 240 9.23 10.29 -10.84
N TRP A 241 8.68 9.62 -9.83
CA TRP A 241 7.36 8.98 -9.86
C TRP A 241 6.39 9.46 -8.78
N LYS A 242 6.89 10.22 -7.80
CA LYS A 242 6.08 10.88 -6.79
C LYS A 242 6.60 12.29 -6.52
N HIS A 243 5.70 13.26 -6.56
CA HIS A 243 5.99 14.65 -6.21
C HIS A 243 4.70 15.34 -5.77
N GLY A 244 4.56 15.64 -4.49
CA GLY A 244 3.33 16.17 -3.90
C GLY A 244 2.12 15.29 -4.22
N SER A 245 1.05 15.88 -4.74
CA SER A 245 -0.20 15.17 -5.06
C SER A 245 -0.14 14.34 -6.35
N ILE A 246 1.01 14.28 -7.04
CA ILE A 246 1.22 13.45 -8.23
C ILE A 246 1.81 12.10 -7.83
N TYR A 247 1.01 11.05 -7.94
CA TYR A 247 1.40 9.67 -7.61
C TYR A 247 0.62 8.67 -8.49
N ALA A 248 1.17 7.47 -8.65
CA ALA A 248 0.49 6.37 -9.35
C ALA A 248 -0.36 5.51 -8.40
N PHE A 249 -1.44 4.94 -8.91
CA PHE A 249 -2.23 3.89 -8.28
C PHE A 249 -2.39 2.71 -9.24
N VAL A 250 -2.45 1.49 -8.69
CA VAL A 250 -2.66 0.26 -9.44
C VAL A 250 -3.70 -0.62 -8.74
N PHE A 251 -4.71 -1.06 -9.47
CA PHE A 251 -5.69 -2.03 -8.96
C PHE A 251 -6.11 -3.02 -10.04
N THR A 252 -6.55 -4.21 -9.64
CA THR A 252 -7.04 -5.23 -10.58
C THR A 252 -8.49 -4.96 -11.00
N THR A 253 -8.92 -5.47 -12.15
CA THR A 253 -10.34 -5.35 -12.54
C THR A 253 -11.29 -6.17 -11.68
N GLY A 254 -10.77 -7.10 -10.87
CA GLY A 254 -11.46 -7.76 -9.77
C GLY A 254 -11.70 -6.86 -8.55
N GLY A 255 -11.20 -5.63 -8.56
CA GLY A 255 -11.40 -4.66 -7.49
C GLY A 255 -10.44 -4.86 -6.32
N TYR A 256 -9.19 -5.22 -6.57
CA TYR A 256 -8.17 -5.34 -5.52
C TYR A 256 -7.09 -4.25 -5.69
N LEU A 257 -6.80 -3.47 -4.65
CA LEU A 257 -5.78 -2.42 -4.69
C LEU A 257 -4.38 -3.02 -4.51
N VAL A 258 -3.59 -2.94 -5.57
CA VAL A 258 -2.22 -3.50 -5.65
C VAL A 258 -1.17 -2.48 -5.19
N PHE A 259 -1.38 -1.20 -5.53
CA PHE A 259 -0.44 -0.14 -5.20
C PHE A 259 -1.14 1.23 -5.11
N HIS A 260 -0.70 2.05 -4.18
CA HIS A 260 -1.10 3.44 -4.03
C HIS A 260 0.07 4.29 -3.54
N GLY A 261 0.69 5.07 -4.43
CA GLY A 261 1.95 5.78 -4.14
C GLY A 261 1.89 6.82 -3.01
N ALA A 262 0.68 7.27 -2.63
CA ALA A 262 0.48 8.19 -1.51
C ALA A 262 0.02 7.51 -0.20
N GLU A 263 -0.70 6.39 -0.27
CA GLU A 263 -1.49 5.83 0.85
C GLU A 263 -1.31 4.29 0.89
N PRO A 264 -0.11 3.79 1.25
CA PRO A 264 0.21 2.35 1.29
C PRO A 264 -0.77 1.50 2.12
N GLU A 265 -1.32 2.06 3.19
CA GLU A 265 -2.21 1.37 4.12
C GLU A 265 -3.55 0.93 3.50
N ARG A 266 -3.91 1.47 2.33
CA ARG A 266 -5.08 1.07 1.55
C ARG A 266 -4.85 -0.23 0.76
N GLU A 267 -3.60 -0.60 0.50
CA GLU A 267 -3.24 -1.79 -0.28
C GLU A 267 -3.57 -3.07 0.47
N GLY A 268 -3.64 -4.21 -0.23
CA GLY A 268 -4.08 -5.45 0.44
C GLY A 268 -5.60 -5.64 0.44
N ARG A 269 -6.37 -4.65 -0.01
CA ARG A 269 -7.81 -4.56 0.23
C ARG A 269 -8.62 -4.55 -1.06
N VAL A 270 -9.85 -5.04 -0.93
CA VAL A 270 -10.86 -4.90 -1.97
C VAL A 270 -11.32 -3.44 -2.02
N ILE A 271 -11.25 -2.82 -3.18
CA ILE A 271 -11.79 -1.47 -3.42
C ILE A 271 -13.30 -1.53 -3.57
N ASN A 272 -13.99 -0.52 -3.04
CA ASN A 272 -15.42 -0.36 -3.28
C ASN A 272 -15.65 0.09 -4.73
N VAL A 273 -16.02 -0.87 -5.60
CA VAL A 273 -16.30 -0.60 -7.02
C VAL A 273 -17.52 0.29 -7.24
N ASP A 274 -18.41 0.42 -6.26
CA ASP A 274 -19.59 1.27 -6.29
C ASP A 274 -19.38 2.60 -5.55
N VAL A 275 -18.13 2.99 -5.25
CA VAL A 275 -17.86 4.30 -4.66
C VAL A 275 -18.31 5.41 -5.61
N GLU A 276 -19.15 6.30 -5.07
CA GLU A 276 -19.66 7.48 -5.74
C GLU A 276 -19.02 8.73 -5.12
N ASP A 277 -18.60 9.67 -5.96
CA ASP A 277 -18.18 10.98 -5.51
C ASP A 277 -19.40 11.85 -5.14
N ALA A 278 -19.17 13.07 -4.64
CA ALA A 278 -20.25 13.98 -4.26
C ALA A 278 -21.18 14.41 -5.40
N ASN A 279 -20.79 14.18 -6.66
CA ASN A 279 -21.59 14.44 -7.85
C ASN A 279 -22.29 13.17 -8.39
N GLY A 280 -22.15 12.03 -7.71
CA GLY A 280 -22.70 10.74 -8.13
C GLY A 280 -21.87 10.04 -9.22
N VAL A 281 -20.62 10.46 -9.44
CA VAL A 281 -19.72 9.77 -10.38
C VAL A 281 -19.24 8.47 -9.74
N LYS A 282 -19.49 7.34 -10.39
CA LYS A 282 -18.96 6.03 -9.99
C LYS A 282 -17.48 5.91 -10.34
N ILE A 283 -16.62 6.44 -9.46
CA ILE A 283 -15.20 6.70 -9.73
C ILE A 283 -14.49 5.46 -10.29
N VAL A 284 -14.54 4.35 -9.55
CA VAL A 284 -13.83 3.12 -9.92
C VAL A 284 -14.37 2.54 -11.24
N GLN A 285 -15.68 2.58 -11.46
CA GLN A 285 -16.30 2.07 -12.70
C GLN A 285 -15.93 2.90 -13.92
N GLU A 286 -15.95 4.24 -13.82
CA GLU A 286 -15.54 5.10 -14.93
C GLU A 286 -14.04 4.98 -15.23
N ILE A 287 -13.18 4.82 -14.21
CA ILE A 287 -11.75 4.52 -14.40
C ILE A 287 -11.57 3.18 -15.12
N MET A 288 -12.25 2.11 -14.68
CA MET A 288 -12.19 0.80 -15.34
C MET A 288 -12.65 0.86 -16.79
N LYS A 289 -13.72 1.59 -17.07
CA LYS A 289 -14.26 1.78 -18.41
C LYS A 289 -13.27 2.52 -19.31
N ALA A 290 -12.75 3.66 -18.85
CA ALA A 290 -11.76 4.45 -19.59
C ALA A 290 -10.50 3.62 -19.91
N ALA A 291 -9.99 2.86 -18.94
CA ALA A 291 -8.83 1.99 -19.14
C ALA A 291 -9.10 0.88 -20.18
N ARG A 292 -10.27 0.23 -20.14
CA ARG A 292 -10.70 -0.80 -21.11
C ARG A 292 -10.90 -0.26 -22.53
N GLU A 293 -11.24 1.01 -22.68
CA GLU A 293 -11.39 1.67 -23.98
C GLU A 293 -10.05 2.07 -24.62
N GLY A 294 -8.92 1.67 -24.03
CA GLY A 294 -7.56 1.99 -24.52
C GLY A 294 -6.95 3.20 -23.84
N GLY A 295 -7.57 3.70 -22.77
CA GLY A 295 -7.08 4.78 -21.93
C GLY A 295 -7.89 6.06 -22.06
N GLY A 296 -8.17 6.71 -20.92
CA GLY A 296 -9.00 7.91 -20.90
C GLY A 296 -8.87 8.72 -19.62
N TYR A 297 -9.36 9.97 -19.69
CA TYR A 297 -9.46 10.84 -18.53
C TYR A 297 -10.78 10.63 -17.82
N VAL A 298 -10.74 10.64 -16.49
CA VAL A 298 -11.92 10.60 -15.62
C VAL A 298 -11.81 11.76 -14.64
N GLU A 299 -12.91 12.49 -14.48
CA GLU A 299 -13.02 13.64 -13.59
C GLU A 299 -13.97 13.29 -12.46
N TYR A 300 -13.53 13.53 -11.22
CA TYR A 300 -14.27 13.21 -10.02
C TYR A 300 -13.74 14.01 -8.83
N VAL A 301 -14.46 13.97 -7.72
CA VAL A 301 -14.05 14.57 -6.45
C VAL A 301 -13.33 13.53 -5.59
N TRP A 302 -12.15 13.86 -5.07
CA TRP A 302 -11.33 12.98 -4.21
C TRP A 302 -10.47 13.78 -3.24
N ASP A 303 -10.11 13.18 -2.11
CA ASP A 303 -9.29 13.84 -1.09
C ASP A 303 -7.85 14.01 -1.59
N ASP A 304 -7.29 15.22 -1.44
CA ASP A 304 -5.90 15.51 -1.78
C ASP A 304 -5.01 15.10 -0.59
N PRO A 305 -4.08 14.14 -0.75
CA PRO A 305 -3.26 13.65 0.36
C PRO A 305 -2.27 14.69 0.91
N THR A 306 -2.19 15.88 0.30
CA THR A 306 -1.35 17.00 0.76
C THR A 306 -2.13 18.07 1.53
N VAL A 307 -3.45 17.92 1.63
CA VAL A 307 -4.31 18.79 2.42
C VAL A 307 -4.61 18.04 3.71
N ASP A 308 -4.05 18.52 4.83
CA ASP A 308 -4.29 17.94 6.14
C ASP A 308 -5.80 18.01 6.47
N GLU A 309 -6.34 16.91 7.01
CA GLU A 309 -7.49 17.00 7.91
C GLU A 309 -6.98 17.69 9.17
N ASP A 310 -7.36 18.95 9.38
CA ASP A 310 -7.17 19.61 10.67
C ASP A 310 -7.62 18.64 11.78
N GLY A 311 -6.78 18.46 12.80
CA GLY A 311 -6.83 17.36 13.77
C GLY A 311 -8.08 17.24 14.67
N ASP A 312 -9.22 17.80 14.28
CA ASP A 312 -10.56 17.54 14.81
C ASP A 312 -11.44 16.71 13.86
N GLY A 313 -10.96 16.35 12.67
CA GLY A 313 -11.73 15.62 11.67
C GLY A 313 -12.80 16.48 10.99
N GLU A 314 -12.76 17.81 11.17
CA GLU A 314 -13.51 18.74 10.35
C GLU A 314 -12.60 19.31 9.27
N LEU A 315 -12.88 18.93 8.02
CA LEU A 315 -12.41 19.65 6.84
C LEU A 315 -12.68 21.15 7.07
N LEU A 316 -11.63 21.98 7.08
CA LEU A 316 -11.78 23.43 7.15
C LEU A 316 -12.77 23.89 6.07
N GLY A 317 -13.99 24.22 6.50
CA GLY A 317 -15.03 24.86 5.71
C GLY A 317 -15.43 24.11 4.43
N ASP A 318 -16.49 23.30 4.50
CA ASP A 318 -17.42 23.03 3.38
C ASP A 318 -16.82 22.59 2.02
N THR A 319 -15.54 22.22 1.92
CA THR A 319 -14.92 21.75 0.69
C THR A 319 -14.96 20.23 0.64
N VAL A 320 -16.10 19.78 0.14
CA VAL A 320 -16.40 18.44 -0.37
C VAL A 320 -15.35 18.03 -1.42
N GLY A 321 -14.24 17.42 -0.98
CA GLY A 321 -13.15 16.86 -1.79
C GLY A 321 -12.52 17.79 -2.85
N SER A 322 -11.31 17.46 -3.30
CA SER A 322 -10.64 18.21 -4.36
C SER A 322 -11.02 17.65 -5.73
N PHE A 323 -11.22 18.53 -6.72
CA PHE A 323 -11.47 18.09 -8.08
C PHE A 323 -10.23 17.40 -8.63
N LYS A 324 -10.35 16.13 -8.98
CA LYS A 324 -9.26 15.34 -9.53
C LYS A 324 -9.56 14.98 -10.98
N VAL A 325 -8.55 15.12 -11.83
CA VAL A 325 -8.54 14.53 -13.17
C VAL A 325 -7.52 13.42 -13.19
N SER A 326 -7.97 12.18 -13.38
CA SER A 326 -7.07 11.02 -13.51
C SER A 326 -7.02 10.54 -14.95
N TYR A 327 -5.86 10.04 -15.38
CA TYR A 327 -5.72 9.26 -16.61
C TYR A 327 -5.39 7.83 -16.21
N ALA A 328 -6.00 6.85 -16.88
CA ALA A 328 -5.80 5.44 -16.56
C ALA A 328 -5.63 4.59 -17.83
N LEU A 329 -4.79 3.56 -17.73
CA LEU A 329 -4.52 2.56 -18.77
C LEU A 329 -4.73 1.16 -18.20
N LEU A 330 -5.06 0.22 -19.09
CA LEU A 330 -5.16 -1.21 -18.78
C LEU A 330 -3.90 -1.95 -19.25
N HIS A 331 -3.42 -2.86 -18.41
CA HIS A 331 -2.37 -3.81 -18.71
C HIS A 331 -2.86 -5.22 -18.43
N THR A 332 -2.56 -6.16 -19.32
CA THR A 332 -2.83 -7.59 -19.08
C THR A 332 -1.51 -8.33 -18.91
N HIS A 333 -1.38 -9.03 -17.80
CA HIS A 333 -0.24 -9.89 -17.50
C HIS A 333 -0.77 -11.14 -16.81
N LEU A 334 -0.35 -12.34 -17.22
CA LEU A 334 -0.79 -13.55 -16.49
C LEU A 334 -2.22 -14.01 -16.85
N GLY A 335 -2.93 -13.26 -17.70
CA GLY A 335 -4.39 -13.38 -17.82
C GLY A 335 -5.16 -12.50 -16.83
N GLU A 336 -4.45 -11.82 -15.93
CA GLU A 336 -4.99 -10.81 -15.01
C GLU A 336 -4.93 -9.42 -15.63
N GLU A 337 -5.94 -8.59 -15.34
CA GLU A 337 -6.02 -7.21 -15.81
C GLU A 337 -5.72 -6.24 -14.67
N TYR A 338 -4.71 -5.40 -14.88
CA TYR A 338 -4.29 -4.32 -13.99
C TYR A 338 -4.66 -2.97 -14.61
N ILE A 339 -5.18 -2.08 -13.79
CA ILE A 339 -5.42 -0.68 -14.15
C ILE A 339 -4.37 0.15 -13.44
N ILE A 340 -3.63 0.94 -14.21
CA ILE A 340 -2.61 1.87 -13.72
C ILE A 340 -3.07 3.28 -14.05
N GLY A 341 -3.05 4.16 -13.08
CA GLY A 341 -3.42 5.55 -13.29
C GLY A 341 -2.70 6.50 -12.35
N ALA A 342 -2.85 7.79 -12.64
CA ALA A 342 -2.41 8.90 -11.81
C ALA A 342 -3.38 10.06 -12.04
N GLY A 343 -3.35 11.08 -11.19
CA GLY A 343 -4.19 12.25 -11.38
C GLY A 343 -3.57 13.56 -10.91
N ILE A 344 -4.13 14.64 -11.42
CA ILE A 344 -3.86 16.01 -10.99
C ILE A 344 -5.04 16.50 -10.15
N TYR A 345 -4.73 17.06 -8.98
CA TYR A 345 -5.70 17.79 -8.20
C TYR A 345 -5.77 19.21 -8.71
N ARG A 346 -6.98 19.63 -9.05
CA ARG A 346 -7.31 21.01 -9.37
C ARG A 346 -7.88 21.58 -8.09
N ARG A 347 -7.12 22.49 -7.49
CA ARG A 347 -7.61 23.23 -6.34
C ARG A 347 -8.89 23.97 -6.76
N GLY A 348 -9.95 23.80 -5.97
CA GLY A 348 -11.09 24.70 -6.07
C GLY A 348 -10.63 26.14 -5.82
N PRO A 349 -11.44 27.15 -6.15
CA PRO A 349 -11.04 28.52 -5.87
C PRO A 349 -10.95 28.69 -4.34
N ASP A 350 -9.87 29.32 -3.86
CA ASP A 350 -9.66 29.53 -2.42
C ASP A 350 -10.77 30.45 -1.90
N PHE A 351 -11.51 29.96 -0.88
CA PHE A 351 -12.46 30.77 -0.13
C PHE A 351 -11.76 31.33 1.10
N ASP A 352 -11.94 32.62 1.38
CA ASP A 352 -11.46 33.21 2.63
C ASP A 352 -12.28 32.76 3.84
N GLU A 353 -11.86 33.15 5.04
CA GLU A 353 -12.51 32.79 6.32
C GLU A 353 -13.99 33.21 6.39
N ASP A 354 -14.43 34.15 5.54
CA ASP A 354 -15.81 34.63 5.44
C ASP A 354 -16.60 33.92 4.31
N GLY A 355 -15.99 32.94 3.64
CA GLY A 355 -16.58 32.20 2.52
C GLY A 355 -16.64 32.99 1.21
N ALA A 356 -15.85 34.06 1.07
CA ALA A 356 -15.76 34.82 -0.16
C ALA A 356 -14.65 34.27 -1.08
N VAL A 357 -14.92 34.29 -2.38
CA VAL A 357 -14.02 33.78 -3.41
C VAL A 357 -13.50 34.92 -4.28
N ASN A 358 -12.23 34.88 -4.64
CA ASN A 358 -11.71 35.77 -5.65
C ASN A 358 -12.42 35.52 -7.00
N PHE A 359 -13.05 36.55 -7.55
CA PHE A 359 -13.85 36.45 -8.76
C PHE A 359 -13.03 36.03 -9.99
N SER A 360 -11.74 36.36 -10.07
CA SER A 360 -10.89 35.87 -11.17
C SER A 360 -10.66 34.36 -11.09
N ASP A 361 -10.46 33.85 -9.87
CA ASP A 361 -10.11 32.47 -9.62
C ASP A 361 -11.35 31.58 -9.79
N PHE A 362 -12.51 32.11 -9.38
CA PHE A 362 -13.81 31.53 -9.66
C PHE A 362 -14.14 31.47 -11.17
N LEU A 363 -13.80 32.51 -11.95
CA LEU A 363 -14.03 32.52 -13.40
C LEU A 363 -13.07 31.59 -14.16
N LEU A 364 -11.82 31.48 -13.73
CA LEU A 364 -10.86 30.49 -14.25
C LEU A 364 -11.37 29.07 -13.96
N TYR A 365 -11.84 28.82 -12.75
CA TYR A 365 -12.50 27.58 -12.36
C TYR A 365 -13.71 27.29 -13.28
N LEU A 366 -14.64 28.22 -13.47
CA LEU A 366 -15.80 28.00 -14.36
C LEU A 366 -15.44 27.85 -15.85
N GLY A 367 -14.32 28.43 -16.31
CA GLY A 367 -13.88 28.36 -17.71
C GLY A 367 -13.36 26.96 -18.10
N ASP A 368 -12.75 26.25 -17.15
CA ASP A 368 -12.15 24.93 -17.35
C ASP A 368 -13.05 23.75 -16.91
N HIS A 369 -14.23 24.06 -16.35
CA HIS A 369 -15.19 23.07 -15.83
C HIS A 369 -16.57 23.23 -16.51
N PRO A 370 -17.01 22.30 -17.39
CA PRO A 370 -18.38 22.30 -17.87
C PRO A 370 -19.32 22.06 -16.68
N VAL A 371 -20.19 23.03 -16.41
CA VAL A 371 -21.25 22.89 -15.40
C VAL A 371 -22.10 21.67 -15.75
N PHE A 372 -22.02 20.60 -14.96
CA PHE A 372 -22.85 19.41 -15.15
C PHE A 372 -24.33 19.82 -15.03
N PRO A 373 -25.16 19.61 -16.07
CA PRO A 373 -26.58 19.91 -15.98
C PRO A 373 -27.25 18.80 -15.15
N GLY A 374 -27.33 18.98 -13.83
CA GLY A 374 -28.03 18.04 -12.95
C GLY A 374 -27.82 18.27 -11.46
N ALA A 375 -26.66 18.78 -11.04
CA ALA A 375 -26.40 19.15 -9.66
C ALA A 375 -26.83 20.61 -9.44
N GLY A 376 -27.90 20.81 -8.69
CA GLY A 376 -28.33 22.14 -8.27
C GLY A 376 -27.34 22.74 -7.27
N CYS A 377 -26.21 23.25 -7.74
CA CYS A 377 -25.33 24.11 -6.96
C CYS A 377 -26.05 25.44 -6.75
N ARG A 378 -26.83 25.56 -5.67
CA ARG A 378 -27.38 26.85 -5.21
C ARG A 378 -26.30 27.58 -4.44
N VAL A 379 -25.37 28.22 -5.15
CA VAL A 379 -24.59 29.31 -4.54
C VAL A 379 -25.58 30.44 -4.23
N ARG A 380 -25.98 30.58 -2.97
CA ARG A 380 -26.73 31.75 -2.51
C ARG A 380 -25.76 32.93 -2.49
N ALA A 381 -25.62 33.63 -3.61
CA ALA A 381 -25.09 34.98 -3.59
C ALA A 381 -26.11 35.88 -2.87
N GLN A 382 -25.96 36.09 -1.57
CA GLN A 382 -26.62 37.19 -0.88
C GLN A 382 -25.94 38.50 -1.30
N ALA A 383 -26.39 39.05 -2.42
CA ALA A 383 -26.06 40.42 -2.80
C ALA A 383 -26.75 41.39 -1.81
N HIS A 384 -26.04 41.82 -0.78
CA HIS A 384 -26.44 42.98 0.03
C HIS A 384 -26.19 44.28 -0.75
N ALA A 385 -27.04 44.53 -1.75
CA ALA A 385 -27.14 45.86 -2.36
C ALA A 385 -28.06 46.74 -1.48
N GLN A 386 -27.51 47.34 -0.42
CA GLN A 386 -28.17 48.48 0.22
C GLN A 386 -27.96 49.73 -0.61
N ARG A 387 -29.03 50.10 -1.33
CA ARG A 387 -29.23 51.43 -1.90
C ARG A 387 -29.20 52.48 -0.79
N SER A 388 -28.34 53.50 -0.93
CA SER A 388 -28.65 54.86 -0.50
C SER A 388 -27.63 55.85 -1.06
N PHE A 389 -27.89 56.35 -2.27
CA PHE A 389 -27.54 57.72 -2.60
C PHE A 389 -28.80 58.44 -3.05
N ASN A 390 -29.22 59.33 -2.15
CA ASN A 390 -30.36 60.22 -2.25
C ASN A 390 -30.01 61.34 -3.22
N ILE A 391 -30.84 61.57 -4.24
CA ILE A 391 -30.74 62.73 -5.12
C ILE A 391 -31.94 63.62 -4.84
N GLY A 392 -31.68 64.86 -4.45
CA GLY A 392 -32.61 65.97 -4.62
C GLY A 392 -32.30 67.17 -3.72
N PRO A 393 -32.85 68.36 -4.02
CA PRO A 393 -33.45 68.80 -5.28
C PRO A 393 -32.46 69.53 -6.21
#